data_AF-A0A2A4UZB6-F1
#
_entry.id   AF-A0A2A4UZB6-F1
#
_cell.length_a   1.000
_cell.length_b   1.000
_cell.length_c   1.000
_cell.angle_alpha   90.00
_cell.angle_beta   90.00
_cell.angle_gamma   90.00
#
_symmetry.space_group_name_H-M   'P 1'
#
loop_
_entity.id
_entity.type
_entity.pdbx_description
1 polymer ?
#
loop_
_entity_poly.entity_id
_entity_poly.type
_entity_poly.pdbx_seq_one_letter_code
_entity_poly.pdbx_strand_id
1 'polypeptide(L)'
;MTPQTSKNAPKNAPKAGNSFVKICEEMNSLGLDPKPLLKIAANDIVIRHGIKGVAYAELMLDQMIENNNPEGIFLWKELYCILNNLFSTTNRTLN
;
A
#
# COMPACT_ATOMS: atom_id res chain seq x y z
N MET A 1 50.98 10.37 -17.85
CA MET A 1 49.69 10.27 -18.56
C MET A 1 48.67 9.67 -17.60
N THR A 2 47.77 10.49 -17.05
CA THR A 2 46.63 10.06 -16.25
C THR A 2 45.35 10.33 -17.05
N PRO A 3 44.52 9.32 -17.36
CA PRO A 3 43.23 9.58 -17.96
C PRO A 3 42.25 10.12 -16.92
N GLN A 4 41.49 11.10 -17.38
CA GLN A 4 40.49 11.89 -16.71
C GLN A 4 39.27 11.08 -16.23
N THR A 5 38.69 11.64 -15.18
CA THR A 5 37.29 11.57 -14.72
C THR A 5 36.26 11.09 -15.75
N SER A 6 35.46 10.09 -15.35
CA SER A 6 34.15 9.84 -15.96
C SER A 6 33.06 9.88 -14.89
N LYS A 7 32.42 11.05 -14.85
CA LYS A 7 30.97 11.28 -14.86
C LYS A 7 30.16 10.55 -13.78
N ASN A 8 29.80 11.33 -12.76
CA ASN A 8 28.44 11.45 -12.21
C ASN A 8 27.47 10.40 -12.75
N ALA A 9 27.33 9.28 -12.04
CA ALA A 9 26.15 8.46 -12.18
C ALA A 9 24.94 9.37 -11.88
N PRO A 10 23.97 9.50 -12.78
CA PRO A 10 22.77 10.27 -12.48
C PRO A 10 22.13 9.60 -11.27
N LYS A 11 21.97 10.38 -10.19
CA LYS A 11 21.08 10.10 -9.09
C LYS A 11 19.67 9.97 -9.68
N ASN A 12 19.34 8.77 -10.16
CA ASN A 12 17.96 8.35 -10.30
C ASN A 12 17.42 8.11 -8.89
N ALA A 13 17.33 9.20 -8.12
CA ALA A 13 16.33 9.25 -7.06
C ALA A 13 15.00 8.89 -7.74
N PRO A 14 14.17 8.02 -7.15
CA PRO A 14 12.86 7.74 -7.70
C PRO A 14 12.18 9.08 -7.94
N LYS A 15 11.77 9.35 -9.19
CA LYS A 15 10.85 10.47 -9.47
C LYS A 15 9.75 10.35 -8.44
N ALA A 16 9.45 11.42 -7.72
CA ALA A 16 8.39 11.50 -6.72
C ALA A 16 7.05 11.17 -7.41
N GLY A 17 6.79 9.89 -7.61
CA GLY A 17 5.48 9.36 -7.93
C GLY A 17 4.63 9.66 -6.73
N ASN A 18 3.50 10.31 -6.94
CA ASN A 18 2.55 10.59 -5.88
C ASN A 18 2.30 9.28 -5.11
N SER A 19 2.78 9.22 -3.87
CA SER A 19 2.56 8.08 -2.99
C SER A 19 1.06 7.83 -2.92
N PHE A 20 0.63 6.57 -2.99
CA PHE A 20 -0.79 6.22 -2.94
C PHE A 20 -1.48 6.85 -1.72
N VAL A 21 -0.75 6.98 -0.60
CA VAL A 21 -1.19 7.68 0.61
C VAL A 21 -1.46 9.16 0.35
N LYS A 22 -0.58 9.86 -0.37
CA LYS A 22 -0.77 11.27 -0.72
C LYS A 22 -2.03 11.50 -1.54
N ILE A 23 -2.39 10.56 -2.40
CA ILE A 23 -3.65 10.61 -3.15
C ILE A 23 -4.84 10.48 -2.19
N CYS A 24 -4.80 9.54 -1.24
CA CYS A 24 -5.84 9.41 -0.22
C CYS A 24 -5.96 10.66 0.67
N GLU A 25 -4.83 11.27 1.03
CA GLU A 25 -4.80 12.53 1.79
C GLU A 25 -5.38 13.69 0.98
N GLU A 26 -5.02 13.80 -0.29
CA GLU A 26 -5.56 14.82 -1.20
C GLU A 26 -7.08 14.65 -1.36
N MET A 27 -7.57 13.42 -1.58
CA MET A 27 -9.00 13.13 -1.63
C MET A 27 -9.72 13.61 -0.36
N ASN A 28 -9.20 13.25 0.82
CA ASN A 28 -9.76 13.73 2.09
C ASN A 28 -9.76 15.26 2.18
N SER A 29 -8.68 15.93 1.75
CA SER A 29 -8.58 17.40 1.78
C SER A 29 -9.62 18.08 0.89
N LEU A 30 -10.07 17.39 -0.16
CA LEU A 30 -11.11 17.83 -1.08
C LEU A 30 -12.53 17.41 -0.62
N GLY A 31 -12.66 16.80 0.55
CA GLY A 31 -13.92 16.28 1.07
C GLY A 31 -14.41 15.01 0.36
N LEU A 32 -13.52 14.31 -0.34
CA LEU A 32 -13.80 13.04 -1.02
C LEU A 32 -13.43 11.86 -0.11
N ASP A 33 -14.23 10.80 -0.16
CA ASP A 33 -13.93 9.54 0.55
C ASP A 33 -12.88 8.72 -0.24
N PRO A 34 -11.69 8.42 0.34
CA PRO A 34 -10.68 7.59 -0.30
C PRO A 34 -11.00 6.09 -0.24
N LYS A 35 -12.01 5.67 0.52
CA LYS A 35 -12.36 4.25 0.71
C LYS A 35 -12.67 3.49 -0.58
N PRO A 36 -13.31 4.05 -1.62
CA PRO A 36 -13.46 3.38 -2.92
C PRO A 36 -12.11 3.04 -3.56
N LEU A 37 -11.13 3.94 -3.48
CA LEU A 37 -9.79 3.69 -4.01
C LEU A 37 -9.07 2.58 -3.23
N LEU A 38 -9.15 2.62 -1.89
CA LEU A 38 -8.61 1.57 -1.02
C LEU A 38 -9.27 0.21 -1.27
N LYS A 39 -10.58 0.18 -1.55
CA LYS A 39 -11.29 -1.05 -1.92
C LYS A 39 -10.79 -1.65 -3.23
N ILE A 40 -10.46 -0.82 -4.23
CA ILE A 40 -9.87 -1.29 -5.48
C ILE A 40 -8.52 -1.96 -5.21
N ALA A 41 -7.66 -1.33 -4.40
CA ALA A 41 -6.38 -1.91 -4.01
C ALA A 41 -6.54 -3.22 -3.22
N ALA A 42 -7.49 -3.27 -2.28
CA ALA A 42 -7.80 -4.50 -1.55
C ALA A 42 -8.30 -5.61 -2.49
N ASN A 43 -9.10 -5.28 -3.50
CA ASN A 43 -9.56 -6.27 -4.48
C ASN A 43 -8.42 -6.84 -5.32
N ASP A 44 -7.43 -6.02 -5.70
CA ASP A 44 -6.22 -6.53 -6.37
C ASP A 44 -5.46 -7.55 -5.50
N ILE A 45 -5.38 -7.30 -4.18
CA ILE A 45 -4.81 -8.26 -3.23
C ILE A 45 -5.62 -9.56 -3.20
N VAL A 46 -6.96 -9.48 -3.18
CA VAL A 46 -7.83 -10.67 -3.22
C VAL A 46 -7.64 -11.45 -4.52
N ILE A 47 -7.52 -10.78 -5.67
CA ILE A 47 -7.29 -11.44 -6.95
C ILE A 47 -5.96 -12.21 -6.96
N ARG A 48 -4.91 -11.62 -6.38
CA ARG A 48 -3.56 -12.23 -6.36
C ARG A 48 -3.38 -13.30 -5.30
N HIS A 49 -3.95 -13.11 -4.12
CA HIS A 49 -3.65 -13.93 -2.94
C HIS A 49 -4.86 -14.74 -2.43
N GLY A 50 -6.06 -14.51 -2.99
CA GLY A 50 -7.30 -15.18 -2.58
C GLY A 50 -7.58 -15.01 -1.09
N ILE A 51 -7.96 -16.10 -0.43
CA ILE A 51 -8.23 -16.15 1.01
C ILE A 51 -7.01 -15.78 1.87
N LYS A 52 -5.79 -15.87 1.32
CA LYS A 52 -4.56 -15.51 2.03
C LYS A 52 -4.28 -14.00 2.00
N GLY A 53 -5.14 -13.21 1.36
CA GLY A 53 -4.98 -11.76 1.26
C GLY A 53 -4.89 -11.06 2.62
N VAL A 54 -5.63 -11.52 3.63
CA VAL A 54 -5.58 -10.97 5.00
C VAL A 54 -4.20 -11.17 5.61
N ALA A 55 -3.70 -12.41 5.62
CA ALA A 55 -2.38 -12.73 6.15
C ALA A 55 -1.25 -12.03 5.39
N TYR A 56 -1.42 -11.85 4.08
CA TYR A 56 -0.46 -11.07 3.28
C TYR A 56 -0.45 -9.60 3.69
N ALA A 57 -1.61 -8.96 3.87
CA ALA A 57 -1.68 -7.57 4.31
C ALA A 57 -1.13 -7.37 5.73
N GLU A 58 -1.33 -8.34 6.62
CA GLU A 58 -0.74 -8.37 7.96
C GLU A 58 0.79 -8.42 7.91
N LEU A 59 1.36 -9.36 7.13
CA LEU A 59 2.81 -9.46 6.93
C LEU A 59 3.41 -8.16 6.38
N MET A 60 2.75 -7.54 5.40
CA MET A 60 3.21 -6.28 4.82
C MET A 60 3.13 -5.13 5.84
N LEU A 61 2.09 -5.10 6.69
CA LEU A 61 1.98 -4.13 7.78
C LEU A 61 3.14 -4.27 8.77
N ASP A 62 3.45 -5.48 9.20
CA ASP A 62 4.57 -5.76 10.11
C ASP A 62 5.89 -5.28 9.49
N GLN A 63 6.13 -5.56 8.21
CA GLN A 63 7.30 -5.06 7.51
C GLN A 63 7.37 -3.52 7.47
N MET A 64 6.25 -2.81 7.33
CA MET A 64 6.27 -1.35 7.36
C MET A 64 6.55 -0.80 8.75
N ILE A 65 6.12 -1.49 9.80
CA ILE A 65 6.44 -1.17 11.19
C ILE A 65 7.93 -1.36 11.44
N GLU A 66 8.50 -2.50 11.05
CA GLU A 66 9.93 -2.79 11.18
C GLU A 66 10.81 -1.77 10.45
N ASN A 67 10.36 -1.30 9.29
CA ASN A 67 11.06 -0.31 8.48
C ASN A 67 10.80 1.16 8.91
N ASN A 68 10.03 1.41 9.98
CA ASN A 68 9.60 2.74 10.40
C ASN A 68 9.02 3.58 9.25
N ASN A 69 8.19 2.97 8.39
CA ASN A 69 7.58 3.64 7.24
C ASN A 69 6.14 4.07 7.56
N PRO A 70 5.89 5.32 8.02
CA PRO A 70 4.56 5.75 8.46
C PRO A 70 3.51 5.73 7.33
N GLU A 71 3.89 6.08 6.10
CA GLU A 71 2.98 6.01 4.94
C GLU A 71 2.57 4.55 4.68
N GLY A 72 3.55 3.65 4.69
CA GLY A 72 3.30 2.21 4.55
C GLY A 72 2.41 1.66 5.66
N ILE A 73 2.67 2.03 6.92
CA ILE A 73 1.88 1.60 8.08
C ILE A 73 0.42 2.01 7.90
N PHE A 74 0.16 3.27 7.54
CA PHE A 74 -1.20 3.75 7.31
C PHE A 74 -1.91 2.95 6.21
N LEU A 75 -1.25 2.81 5.05
CA LEU A 75 -1.84 2.12 3.90
C LEU A 75 -2.16 0.66 4.21
N TRP A 76 -1.18 -0.10 4.72
CA TRP A 76 -1.34 -1.54 4.95
C TRP A 76 -2.32 -1.83 6.09
N LYS A 77 -2.44 -0.93 7.08
CA LYS A 77 -3.47 -1.01 8.10
C LYS A 77 -4.87 -0.86 7.52
N GLU A 78 -5.09 0.11 6.64
CA GLU A 78 -6.40 0.30 5.98
C GLU A 78 -6.76 -0.92 5.10
N LEU A 79 -5.80 -1.42 4.32
CA LEU A 79 -5.99 -2.60 3.48
C LEU A 79 -6.30 -3.85 4.31
N TYR A 80 -5.56 -4.08 5.41
CA TYR A 80 -5.84 -5.16 6.36
C TYR A 80 -7.27 -5.07 6.91
N CYS A 81 -7.70 -3.88 7.35
CA CYS A 81 -9.05 -3.67 7.86
C CYS A 81 -10.12 -4.00 6.81
N ILE A 82 -9.94 -3.55 5.57
CA ILE A 82 -10.89 -3.82 4.47
C ILE A 82 -10.96 -5.32 4.17
N LEU A 83 -9.80 -5.97 4.05
CA LEU A 83 -9.71 -7.41 3.75
C LEU A 83 -10.31 -8.24 4.89
N ASN A 84 -9.98 -7.92 6.15
CA ASN A 84 -10.51 -8.63 7.30
C ASN A 84 -12.04 -8.52 7.37
N ASN A 85 -12.59 -7.34 7.09
CA ASN A 85 -14.04 -7.15 7.01
C ASN A 85 -14.67 -7.96 5.86
N LEU A 86 -14.04 -7.99 4.70
CA LEU A 86 -14.53 -8.75 3.54
C LEU A 86 -14.66 -10.23 3.89
N PHE A 87 -13.59 -10.86 4.39
CA PHE A 87 -13.59 -12.29 4.70
C PHE A 87 -14.34 -12.65 5.99
N SER A 88 -14.40 -11.77 6.99
CA SER A 88 -15.25 -11.98 8.17
C SER A 88 -16.74 -11.99 7.83
N THR A 89 -17.15 -11.21 6.83
CA THR A 89 -18.56 -11.16 6.39
C THR A 89 -18.92 -12.36 5.52
N THR A 90 -17.99 -12.86 4.69
CA THR A 90 -18.17 -14.08 3.90
C THR A 90 -18.40 -15.32 4.77
N ASN A 91 -17.76 -15.42 5.94
CA ASN A 91 -17.96 -16.56 6.86
C ASN A 91 -19.33 -16.57 7.57
N ARG A 92 -20.10 -15.46 7.53
CA ARG A 92 -21.46 -15.41 8.11
C ARG A 92 -22.57 -15.83 7.15
N THR A 93 -22.31 -15.92 5.85
CA THR A 93 -23.32 -16.21 4.83
C THR A 93 -23.36 -17.68 4.40
N LEU A 94 -22.51 -18.53 4.99
CA LEU A 94 -22.41 -19.96 4.69
C LEU A 94 -22.86 -20.88 5.85
N ASN A 95 -23.47 -20.32 6.91
CA ASN A 95 -24.05 -21.07 8.02
C ASN A 95 -25.57 -20.88 8.09
#